data_AF-A0A162CT26-F1
#
_entry.id   AF-A0A162CT26-F1
#
_cell.length_a   1.000
_cell.length_b   1.000
_cell.length_c   1.000
_cell.angle_alpha   90.00
_cell.angle_beta   90.00
_cell.angle_gamma   90.00
#
_symmetry.space_group_name_H-M   'P 1'
#
loop_
_entity.id
_entity.type
_entity.pdbx_description
1 polymer ?
#
loop_
_entity_poly.entity_id
_entity_poly.type
_entity_poly.pdbx_seq_one_letter_code
_entity_poly.pdbx_strand_id
1 'polypeptide(L)'
;ALGPALVLAPTSVCGNWLAEAAQFAPSLRCSIYGEDADRAGLISNAAAGDVLIVSYALAQIDGELLAAKPWATLVMDEAQALKNAATKRAQSVAEFQAGFRLALSGTPVENRLADLWSIMNLTNPGPCSRQHAPVLT
;
A
#
# COMPACT_ATOMS: atom_id res chain seq x y z
N ALA A 1 14.13 -11.80 -10.32
CA ALA A 1 13.98 -11.26 -8.94
C ALA A 1 12.81 -10.28 -8.95
N LEU A 2 11.92 -10.34 -7.96
CA LEU A 2 10.51 -9.92 -8.08
C LEU A 2 10.27 -8.40 -8.27
N GLY A 3 11.27 -7.52 -8.14
CA GLY A 3 11.15 -6.06 -8.25
C GLY A 3 11.11 -5.37 -6.88
N PRO A 4 10.97 -4.03 -6.83
CA PRO A 4 10.93 -3.28 -5.57
C PRO A 4 9.59 -3.47 -4.85
N ALA A 5 9.60 -3.46 -3.52
CA ALA A 5 8.40 -3.54 -2.70
C ALA A 5 8.04 -2.20 -2.06
N LEU A 6 6.74 -1.99 -1.85
CA LEU A 6 6.16 -0.82 -1.20
C LEU A 6 5.36 -1.27 0.02
N VAL A 7 5.64 -0.68 1.17
CA VAL A 7 4.89 -0.90 2.43
C VAL A 7 4.20 0.40 2.79
N LEU A 8 2.89 0.35 2.93
CA LEU A 8 2.06 1.44 3.45
C LEU A 8 1.70 1.13 4.88
N ALA A 9 2.05 2.03 5.80
CA ALA A 9 1.78 1.83 7.22
C ALA A 9 1.44 3.17 7.91
N PRO A 10 0.83 3.14 9.11
CA PRO A 10 0.76 4.33 9.96
C PRO A 10 2.15 4.86 10.31
N THR A 11 2.31 6.18 10.41
CA THR A 11 3.60 6.82 10.74
C THR A 11 4.24 6.25 12.01
N SER A 12 3.43 5.87 13.00
CA SER A 12 3.88 5.31 14.27
C SER A 12 4.56 3.95 14.15
N VAL A 13 4.28 3.18 13.10
CA VAL A 13 4.83 1.82 12.92
C VAL A 13 5.89 1.75 11.81
N CYS A 14 6.11 2.83 11.05
CA CYS A 14 7.15 2.85 9.99
C CYS A 14 8.55 2.51 10.55
N GLY A 15 8.90 3.04 11.72
CA GLY A 15 10.18 2.73 12.38
C GLY A 15 10.26 1.27 12.85
N ASN A 16 9.14 0.70 13.31
CA ASN A 16 9.08 -0.71 13.70
C ASN A 16 9.29 -1.63 12.49
N TRP A 17 8.65 -1.31 11.35
CA TRP A 17 8.86 -2.01 10.08
C TRP A 17 10.33 -2.05 9.67
N LEU A 18 11.04 -0.92 9.80
CA LEU A 18 12.46 -0.85 9.49
C LEU A 18 13.29 -1.74 10.43
N ALA A 19 13.01 -1.70 11.73
CA ALA A 19 13.72 -2.50 12.74
C ALA A 19 13.49 -4.01 12.56
N GLU A 20 12.24 -4.43 12.36
CA GLU A 20 11.89 -5.83 12.15
C GLU A 20 12.44 -6.36 10.82
N ALA A 21 12.38 -5.57 9.75
CA ALA A 21 12.97 -5.97 8.47
C ALA A 21 14.48 -6.19 8.59
N ALA A 22 15.19 -5.34 9.33
CA ALA A 22 16.62 -5.54 9.60
C ALA A 22 16.90 -6.81 10.41
N GLN A 23 16.01 -7.20 11.31
CA GLN A 23 16.14 -8.41 12.13
C GLN A 23 15.79 -9.70 11.37
N PHE A 24 14.65 -9.73 10.69
CA PHE A 24 14.07 -10.94 10.10
C PHE A 24 14.39 -11.11 8.61
N ALA A 25 14.68 -10.02 7.90
CA ALA A 25 15.01 -10.02 6.48
C ALA A 25 16.22 -9.13 6.16
N PRO A 26 17.40 -9.37 6.77
CA PRO A 26 18.58 -8.51 6.64
C PRO A 26 19.14 -8.40 5.21
N SER A 27 18.74 -9.28 4.30
CA SER A 27 19.09 -9.20 2.89
C SER A 27 18.30 -8.12 2.12
N LEU A 28 17.23 -7.58 2.70
CA LEU A 28 16.43 -6.51 2.11
C LEU A 28 17.00 -5.14 2.48
N ARG A 29 17.00 -4.22 1.53
CA ARG A 29 17.38 -2.82 1.75
C ARG A 29 16.11 -2.02 2.01
N CYS A 30 15.88 -1.66 3.27
CA CYS A 30 14.68 -0.97 3.69
C CYS A 30 14.97 0.51 3.95
N SER A 31 14.07 1.40 3.51
CA SER A 31 14.16 2.83 3.77
C SER A 31 12.80 3.44 4.08
N ILE A 32 12.78 4.47 4.93
CA ILE A 32 11.57 5.22 5.26
C ILE A 32 11.45 6.41 4.30
N TYR A 33 10.34 6.48 3.60
CA TYR A 33 10.04 7.57 2.69
C TYR A 33 9.77 8.86 3.46
N GLY A 34 10.41 9.94 3.02
CA GLY A 34 10.29 11.26 3.64
C GLY A 34 11.41 11.62 4.61
N GLU A 35 12.30 10.68 4.96
CA GLU A 35 13.56 10.98 5.67
C GLU A 35 14.62 11.55 4.72
N ASP A 36 14.65 11.08 3.47
CA ASP A 36 15.51 11.62 2.41
C ASP A 36 14.87 12.86 1.76
N ALA A 37 15.71 13.84 1.42
CA ALA A 37 15.33 15.00 0.64
C ALA A 37 15.05 14.62 -0.83
N ASP A 38 15.77 13.63 -1.37
CA ASP A 38 15.59 13.15 -2.75
C ASP A 38 14.56 12.03 -2.86
N ARG A 39 13.29 12.39 -2.67
CA ARG A 39 12.16 11.45 -2.74
C ARG A 39 11.96 10.84 -4.13
N ALA A 40 12.17 11.62 -5.18
CA ALA A 40 12.00 11.17 -6.56
C ALA A 40 13.14 10.22 -6.98
N GLY A 41 14.38 10.52 -6.58
CA GLY A 41 15.52 9.62 -6.73
C GLY A 41 15.30 8.30 -6.01
N LEU A 42 14.81 8.34 -4.77
CA LEU A 42 14.55 7.13 -3.99
C LEU A 42 13.54 6.21 -4.69
N ILE A 43 12.44 6.76 -5.21
CA ILE A 43 11.45 5.98 -5.97
C ILE A 43 12.06 5.47 -7.27
N SER A 44 12.64 6.34 -8.10
CA SER A 44 13.17 5.95 -9.41
C SER A 44 14.28 4.89 -9.33
N ASN A 45 15.15 4.97 -8.33
CA ASN A 45 16.27 4.05 -8.13
C ASN A 45 15.89 2.73 -7.43
N ALA A 46 14.71 2.62 -6.82
CA ALA A 46 14.30 1.40 -6.13
C ALA A 46 14.32 0.19 -7.08
N ALA A 47 15.02 -0.87 -6.70
CA ALA A 47 15.26 -2.06 -7.49
C ALA A 47 14.83 -3.33 -6.72
N ALA A 48 15.13 -4.48 -7.30
CA ALA A 48 14.84 -5.75 -6.63
C ALA A 48 15.60 -5.84 -5.29
N GLY A 49 14.87 -6.22 -4.24
CA GLY A 49 15.39 -6.29 -2.87
C GLY A 49 15.29 -4.98 -2.08
N ASP A 50 14.84 -3.89 -2.71
CA ASP A 50 14.51 -2.65 -2.01
C ASP A 50 13.07 -2.68 -1.49
N VAL A 51 12.88 -2.20 -0.28
CA VAL A 51 11.58 -2.04 0.38
C VAL A 51 11.43 -0.59 0.80
N LEU A 52 10.46 0.09 0.23
CA LEU A 52 10.14 1.46 0.60
C LEU A 52 8.96 1.49 1.57
N ILE A 53 9.17 2.05 2.75
CA ILE A 53 8.16 2.16 3.81
C ILE A 53 7.60 3.59 3.77
N VAL A 54 6.32 3.73 3.46
CA VAL A 54 5.64 5.02 3.28
C VAL A 54 4.49 5.15 4.24
N SER A 55 4.35 6.31 4.87
CA SER A 55 3.16 6.60 5.66
C SER A 55 1.94 6.87 4.77
N TYR A 56 0.75 6.51 5.22
CA TYR A 56 -0.49 6.84 4.49
C TYR A 56 -0.66 8.34 4.19
N ALA A 57 -0.10 9.22 5.03
CA ALA A 57 -0.13 10.66 4.81
C ALA A 57 0.75 11.06 3.61
N LEU A 58 1.98 10.53 3.55
CA LEU A 58 2.90 10.81 2.44
C LEU A 58 2.43 10.15 1.14
N ALA A 59 1.86 8.94 1.22
CA ALA A 59 1.27 8.27 0.06
C ALA A 59 0.14 9.10 -0.56
N GLN A 60 -0.65 9.81 0.25
CA GLN A 60 -1.69 10.70 -0.24
C GLN A 60 -1.14 11.99 -0.88
N ILE A 61 0.00 12.50 -0.41
CA ILE A 61 0.61 13.73 -0.90
C ILE A 61 1.37 13.46 -2.21
N ASP A 62 2.21 12.42 -2.22
CA ASP A 62 3.11 12.06 -3.32
C ASP A 62 2.57 10.86 -4.12
N GLY A 63 1.24 10.68 -4.12
CA GLY A 63 0.57 9.51 -4.72
C GLY A 63 0.88 9.35 -6.21
N GLU A 64 0.88 10.44 -6.97
CA GLU A 64 1.20 10.43 -8.41
C GLU A 64 2.63 9.91 -8.66
N LEU A 65 3.59 10.31 -7.83
CA LEU A 65 4.98 9.90 -7.94
C LEU A 65 5.15 8.41 -7.61
N LEU A 66 4.45 7.92 -6.60
CA LEU A 66 4.43 6.50 -6.20
C LEU A 66 3.70 5.64 -7.23
N ALA A 67 2.64 6.15 -7.87
CA ALA A 67 1.88 5.47 -8.90
C ALA A 67 2.64 5.34 -10.23
N ALA A 68 3.54 6.30 -10.53
CA ALA A 68 4.35 6.29 -11.75
C ALA A 68 5.34 5.11 -11.83
N LYS A 69 5.65 4.46 -10.69
CA LYS A 69 6.54 3.30 -10.63
C LYS A 69 5.75 2.00 -10.47
N PRO A 70 6.04 0.96 -11.28
CA PRO A 70 5.51 -0.37 -11.03
C PRO A 70 6.24 -1.04 -9.85
N TRP A 71 5.45 -1.52 -8.89
CA TRP A 71 5.92 -2.25 -7.73
C TRP A 71 5.76 -3.77 -7.91
N ALA A 72 6.68 -4.53 -7.34
CA ALA A 72 6.54 -5.97 -7.24
C ALA A 72 5.40 -6.35 -6.28
N THR A 73 5.46 -5.73 -5.11
CA THR A 73 4.67 -6.06 -3.94
C THR A 73 4.24 -4.77 -3.27
N LEU A 74 2.95 -4.68 -2.95
CA LEU A 74 2.38 -3.64 -2.12
C LEU A 74 1.82 -4.27 -0.84
N VAL A 75 2.35 -3.89 0.31
CA VAL A 75 1.82 -4.27 1.63
C VAL A 75 1.08 -3.08 2.21
N MET A 76 -0.13 -3.29 2.69
CA MET A 76 -0.98 -2.30 3.35
C MET A 76 -1.21 -2.75 4.78
N ASP A 77 -0.42 -2.22 5.70
CA ASP A 77 -0.53 -2.51 7.12
C ASP A 77 -1.61 -1.63 7.77
N GLU A 78 -2.28 -2.18 8.77
CA GLU A 78 -3.46 -1.57 9.39
C GLU A 78 -4.48 -1.08 8.36
N ALA A 79 -4.85 -1.96 7.43
CA ALA A 79 -5.69 -1.68 6.26
C ALA A 79 -7.08 -1.11 6.60
N GLN A 80 -7.53 -1.17 7.85
CA GLN A 80 -8.70 -0.41 8.32
C GLN A 80 -8.55 1.11 8.12
N ALA A 81 -7.33 1.61 8.00
CA ALA A 81 -7.06 3.00 7.60
C ALA A 81 -7.59 3.32 6.19
N LEU A 82 -7.80 2.29 5.36
CA LEU A 82 -8.29 2.36 3.98
C LEU A 82 -9.76 1.91 3.83
N LYS A 83 -10.47 1.63 4.94
CA LYS A 83 -11.83 1.03 4.90
C LYS A 83 -12.85 1.83 4.08
N ASN A 84 -12.69 3.15 4.02
CA ASN A 84 -13.57 4.02 3.25
C ASN A 84 -12.95 4.27 1.86
N ALA A 85 -13.41 3.52 0.86
CA ALA A 85 -12.98 3.68 -0.55
C ALA A 85 -13.16 5.11 -1.10
N ALA A 86 -14.09 5.89 -0.53
CA ALA A 86 -14.32 7.30 -0.91
C ALA A 86 -13.25 8.27 -0.35
N THR A 87 -12.34 7.81 0.51
CA THR A 87 -11.29 8.67 1.05
C THR A 87 -10.17 8.88 0.03
N LYS A 88 -9.58 10.08 0.04
CA LYS A 88 -8.40 10.41 -0.79
C LYS A 88 -7.25 9.43 -0.61
N ARG A 89 -7.12 8.84 0.58
CA ARG A 89 -6.12 7.79 0.88
C ARG A 89 -6.39 6.52 0.08
N ALA A 90 -7.62 5.99 0.14
CA ALA A 90 -7.97 4.77 -0.59
C ALA A 90 -7.91 4.96 -2.12
N GLN A 91 -8.32 6.15 -2.62
CA GLN A 91 -8.23 6.49 -4.04
C GLN A 91 -6.77 6.52 -4.53
N SER A 92 -5.90 7.22 -3.81
CA SER A 92 -4.48 7.29 -4.16
C SER A 92 -3.80 5.92 -4.17
N VAL A 93 -4.07 5.08 -3.17
CA VAL A 93 -3.50 3.72 -3.10
C VAL A 93 -4.04 2.82 -4.22
N ALA A 94 -5.28 3.02 -4.67
CA ALA A 94 -5.85 2.23 -5.76
C ALA A 94 -5.11 2.41 -7.10
N GLU A 95 -4.50 3.58 -7.32
CA GLU A 95 -3.76 3.92 -8.54
C GLU A 95 -2.39 3.22 -8.63
N PHE A 96 -1.85 2.74 -7.50
CA PHE A 96 -0.50 2.17 -7.44
C PHE A 96 -0.41 0.85 -8.20
N GLN A 97 0.50 0.75 -9.16
CA GLN A 97 0.68 -0.49 -9.92
C GLN A 97 1.51 -1.49 -9.10
N ALA A 98 0.94 -2.67 -8.78
CA ALA A 98 1.63 -3.70 -8.02
C ALA A 98 1.27 -5.11 -8.52
N GLY A 99 2.29 -5.97 -8.71
CA GLY A 99 2.09 -7.36 -9.15
C GLY A 99 1.49 -8.27 -8.07
N PHE A 100 1.77 -7.99 -6.80
CA PHE A 100 1.20 -8.65 -5.64
C PHE A 100 0.76 -7.60 -4.62
N ARG A 101 -0.41 -7.77 -4.01
CA ARG A 101 -0.96 -6.85 -3.01
C ARG A 101 -1.40 -7.63 -1.76
N LEU A 102 -0.94 -7.20 -0.59
CA LEU A 102 -1.23 -7.78 0.71
C LEU A 102 -1.82 -6.71 1.63
N ALA A 103 -2.94 -7.01 2.29
CA ALA A 103 -3.53 -6.15 3.30
C ALA A 103 -3.48 -6.87 4.65
N LEU A 104 -2.97 -6.20 5.68
CA LEU A 104 -2.89 -6.68 7.06
C LEU A 104 -3.75 -5.79 7.95
N SER A 105 -4.45 -6.37 8.93
CA SER A 105 -5.24 -5.60 9.90
C SER A 105 -5.30 -6.37 11.21
N GLY A 106 -4.98 -5.70 12.33
CA GLY A 106 -5.02 -6.28 13.67
C GLY A 106 -6.40 -6.27 14.31
N THR A 107 -7.37 -5.58 13.71
CA THR A 107 -8.75 -5.53 14.20
C THR A 107 -9.65 -6.36 13.29
N PRO A 108 -10.49 -7.26 13.83
CA PRO A 108 -11.51 -7.89 13.01
C PRO A 108 -12.39 -6.74 12.46
N VAL A 109 -12.34 -6.55 11.14
CA VAL A 109 -13.08 -5.51 10.41
C VAL A 109 -14.50 -5.44 10.97
N GLU A 110 -14.82 -4.35 11.66
CA GLU A 110 -16.05 -4.20 12.41
C GLU A 110 -17.27 -4.18 11.46
N ASN A 111 -17.78 -5.35 11.12
CA ASN A 111 -19.15 -5.64 10.69
C ASN A 111 -19.77 -4.77 9.56
N ARG A 112 -19.04 -4.47 8.49
CA ARG A 112 -19.66 -4.10 7.21
C ARG A 112 -18.99 -4.83 6.05
N LEU A 113 -19.78 -5.62 5.31
CA LEU A 113 -19.38 -6.27 4.06
C LEU A 113 -18.69 -5.29 3.10
N ALA A 114 -19.07 -4.01 3.12
CA ALA A 114 -18.48 -2.95 2.30
C ALA A 114 -17.00 -2.64 2.63
N ASP A 115 -16.59 -2.75 3.90
CA ASP A 115 -15.22 -2.47 4.33
C ASP A 115 -14.28 -3.62 3.89
N LEU A 116 -14.75 -4.87 4.03
CA LEU A 116 -14.07 -6.05 3.48
C LEU A 116 -13.97 -5.99 1.95
N TRP A 117 -15.04 -5.56 1.28
CA TRP A 117 -15.06 -5.45 -0.18
C TRP A 117 -14.12 -4.35 -0.69
N SER A 118 -13.98 -3.25 0.04
CA SER A 118 -13.02 -2.18 -0.27
C SER A 118 -11.58 -2.68 -0.20
N ILE A 119 -11.23 -3.44 0.84
CA ILE A 119 -9.89 -4.04 0.97
C ILE A 119 -9.66 -5.13 -0.10
N MET A 120 -10.66 -5.96 -0.40
CA MET A 120 -10.54 -6.98 -1.45
C MET A 120 -10.37 -6.38 -2.85
N ASN A 121 -11.05 -5.29 -3.17
CA ASN A 121 -10.84 -4.59 -4.44
C ASN A 121 -9.45 -3.95 -4.52
N LEU A 122 -8.94 -3.46 -3.39
CA LEU A 122 -7.57 -2.94 -3.33
C LEU A 122 -6.55 -4.06 -3.49
N THR A 123 -6.79 -5.29 -3.03
CA THR A 123 -5.82 -6.39 -3.20
C THR A 123 -5.96 -7.14 -4.53
N ASN A 124 -7.14 -7.17 -5.14
CA ASN A 124 -7.40 -7.85 -6.41
C ASN A 124 -8.20 -6.94 -7.38
N PRO A 125 -7.53 -6.04 -8.12
CA PRO A 125 -8.17 -5.22 -9.14
C PRO A 125 -8.48 -6.08 -10.39
N GLY A 126 -9.53 -6.90 -10.30
CA GLY A 126 -9.99 -7.82 -11.35
C GLY A 126 -11.52 -7.98 -11.32
N PRO A 127 -12.14 -8.68 -12.30
CA PRO A 127 -13.56 -8.57 -12.69
C PRO A 127 -14.63 -8.95 -11.65
N CYS A 128 -14.27 -9.27 -10.40
CA CYS A 128 -15.24 -9.47 -9.32
C CYS A 128 -15.72 -8.15 -8.66
N SER A 129 -15.28 -6.98 -9.15
CA SER A 129 -15.71 -5.67 -8.69
C SER A 129 -16.96 -5.11 -9.39
N ARG A 130 -17.75 -5.96 -10.07
CA ARG A 130 -18.98 -5.50 -10.73
C ARG A 130 -20.14 -5.53 -9.72
N GLN A 131 -20.47 -4.38 -9.14
CA GLN A 131 -21.75 -4.19 -8.46
C GLN A 131 -22.88 -4.52 -9.45
N HIS A 132 -23.69 -5.54 -9.14
CA HIS A 132 -25.04 -5.61 -9.70
C HIS A 132 -25.85 -4.49 -9.03
N ALA A 133 -25.91 -3.32 -9.67
CA ALA A 133 -26.99 -2.38 -9.40
C ALA A 133 -28.28 -3.02 -9.95
N PRO A 134 -29.36 -3.15 -9.15
CA PRO A 134 -30.62 -3.63 -9.69
C PRO A 134 -31.15 -2.60 -10.67
N VAL A 135 -31.31 -3.00 -11.92
CA VAL A 135 -32.10 -2.25 -12.90
C VAL A 135 -33.55 -2.34 -12.44
N LEU A 136 -34.06 -1.28 -11.82
CA LEU A 136 -35.50 -1.11 -11.66
C LEU A 136 -36.08 -0.91 -13.05
N THR A 137 -36.95 -1.85 -13.44
CA THR A 137 -37.87 -1.73 -14.59
C THR A 137 -39.11 -0.98 -14.15
#